data_AF-A0A969FL51-F1
#
_entry.id   AF-A0A969FL51-F1
#
_cell.length_a   1.000
_cell.length_b   1.000
_cell.length_c   1.000
_cell.angle_alpha   90.00
_cell.angle_beta   90.00
_cell.angle_gamma   90.00
#
_symmetry.space_group_name_H-M   'P 1'
#
loop_
_entity.id
_entity.type
_entity.pdbx_description
1 polymer ?
#
loop_
_entity_poly.entity_id
_entity_poly.type
_entity_poly.pdbx_seq_one_letter_code
_entity_poly.pdbx_strand_id
1 'polypeptide(L)'
;VYYRAEAIALPDQGGIVTINLPPDVELAPLQTYRWFLEVLCSGSIDPNNPIAQGQIQRVVEPTLDVSPSSVVAQHPGEDSVSEVLARVEFYRHANLWYEAIEVLATARQAYPEDDRLDAPWSELLELAGIQPLGLAN
;
A
#
# COMPACT_ATOMS: atom_id res chain seq x y z
N VAL A 1 18.94 5.41 -17.20
CA VAL A 1 18.37 5.11 -15.86
C VAL A 1 18.39 3.61 -15.71
N TYR A 2 19.21 3.08 -14.81
CA TYR A 2 19.24 1.63 -14.54
C TYR A 2 18.14 1.30 -13.54
N TYR A 3 17.28 0.35 -13.89
CA TYR A 3 16.29 -0.22 -12.97
C TYR A 3 16.84 -1.53 -12.42
N ARG A 4 16.62 -1.78 -11.13
CA ARG A 4 16.75 -3.13 -10.55
C ARG A 4 15.35 -3.75 -10.58
N ALA A 5 15.23 -4.94 -11.16
CA ALA A 5 13.98 -5.68 -11.23
C ALA A 5 14.24 -7.14 -10.88
N GLU A 6 13.32 -7.74 -10.14
CA GLU A 6 13.34 -9.14 -9.73
C GLU A 6 11.96 -9.72 -10.00
N ALA A 7 11.90 -10.98 -10.46
CA ALA A 7 10.63 -11.67 -10.68
C ALA A 7 10.06 -12.18 -9.35
N ILE A 8 8.77 -11.94 -9.13
CA ILE A 8 8.06 -12.36 -7.92
C ILE A 8 6.98 -13.34 -8.35
N ALA A 9 6.91 -14.50 -7.70
CA ALA A 9 5.82 -15.45 -7.93
C ALA A 9 4.51 -14.87 -7.38
N LEU A 10 3.50 -14.78 -8.23
CA LEU A 10 2.16 -14.38 -7.80
C LEU A 10 1.41 -15.60 -7.24
N PRO A 11 0.55 -15.42 -6.22
CA PRO A 11 -0.32 -16.48 -5.75
C PRO A 11 -1.37 -16.85 -6.82
N ASP A 12 -1.80 -18.11 -6.81
CA ASP A 12 -2.84 -18.59 -7.73
C ASP A 12 -4.22 -17.99 -7.45
N GLN A 13 -4.43 -17.49 -6.23
CA GLN A 13 -5.67 -16.85 -5.80
C GLN A 13 -5.54 -15.33 -5.91
N GLY A 14 -6.58 -14.71 -6.49
CA GLY A 14 -6.68 -13.25 -6.52
C GLY A 14 -6.79 -12.66 -5.12
N GLY A 15 -6.18 -11.49 -4.90
CA GLY A 15 -6.16 -10.83 -3.61
C GLY A 15 -5.09 -9.76 -3.52
N ILE A 16 -4.72 -9.43 -2.28
CA ILE A 16 -3.68 -8.46 -1.96
C ILE A 16 -2.32 -9.16 -1.97
N VAL A 17 -1.37 -8.64 -2.75
CA VAL A 17 0.02 -9.14 -2.80
C VAL A 17 0.95 -8.10 -2.21
N THR A 18 1.69 -8.48 -1.16
CA THR A 18 2.71 -7.62 -0.55
C THR A 18 4.05 -7.84 -1.24
N ILE A 19 4.67 -6.75 -1.68
CA ILE A 19 6.00 -6.76 -2.31
C ILE A 19 6.96 -6.03 -1.37
N ASN A 20 7.94 -6.77 -0.85
CA ASN A 20 8.98 -6.19 -0.01
C ASN A 20 10.16 -5.71 -0.88
N LEU A 21 10.76 -4.59 -0.48
CA LEU A 21 12.05 -4.20 -1.05
C LEU A 21 13.11 -5.28 -0.71
N PRO A 22 14.07 -5.53 -1.61
CA PRO A 22 15.20 -6.39 -1.29
C PRO A 22 15.93 -5.87 -0.03
N PRO A 23 16.48 -6.76 0.81
CA PRO A 23 17.05 -6.39 2.11
C PRO A 23 18.28 -5.48 2.00
N ASP A 24 18.90 -5.41 0.83
CA ASP A 24 20.05 -4.55 0.53
C ASP A 24 19.65 -3.20 -0.09
N VAL A 25 18.35 -2.92 -0.22
CA VAL A 25 17.82 -1.66 -0.75
C VAL A 25 17.18 -0.83 0.36
N GLU A 26 17.72 0.36 0.56
CA GLU A 26 17.12 1.40 1.40
C GLU A 26 16.80 2.64 0.57
N LEU A 27 15.62 3.23 0.80
CA LEU A 27 15.24 4.48 0.17
C LEU A 27 15.69 5.64 1.04
N ALA A 28 16.50 6.54 0.48
CA ALA A 28 16.91 7.74 1.20
C ALA A 28 15.72 8.67 1.49
N PRO A 29 15.68 9.32 2.67
CA PRO A 29 14.69 10.36 2.97
C PRO A 29 14.67 11.48 1.93
N LEU A 30 13.48 11.99 1.64
CA LEU A 30 13.22 13.12 0.75
C LEU A 30 13.74 12.95 -0.69
N GLN A 31 14.08 11.72 -1.09
CA GLN A 31 14.42 11.40 -2.46
C GLN A 31 13.24 10.71 -3.17
N THR A 32 12.94 11.17 -4.38
CA THR A 32 11.90 10.57 -5.23
C THR A 32 12.47 9.39 -6.01
N TYR A 33 11.86 8.22 -5.83
CA TYR A 33 12.14 7.01 -6.56
C TYR A 33 10.98 6.69 -7.51
N ARG A 34 11.26 5.97 -8.60
CA ARG A 34 10.24 5.42 -9.49
C ARG A 34 10.22 3.91 -9.34
N TRP A 35 9.01 3.34 -9.33
CA TRP A 35 8.79 1.90 -9.31
C TRP A 35 7.82 1.51 -10.43
N PHE A 36 7.91 0.26 -10.86
CA PHE A 36 6.95 -0.37 -11.74
C PHE A 36 6.79 -1.85 -11.37
N LEU A 37 5.63 -2.40 -11.69
CA LEU A 37 5.28 -3.80 -11.58
C LEU A 37 4.62 -4.21 -12.89
N GLU A 38 5.16 -5.24 -13.54
CA GLU A 38 4.60 -5.81 -14.77
C GLU A 38 4.12 -7.23 -14.49
N VAL A 39 2.88 -7.52 -14.84
CA VAL A 39 2.32 -8.87 -14.72
C VAL A 39 2.63 -9.65 -16.00
N LEU A 40 3.48 -10.66 -15.90
CA LEU A 40 3.92 -11.47 -17.02
C LEU A 40 2.89 -12.54 -17.40
N CYS A 41 1.90 -12.18 -18.22
CA CYS A 41 0.80 -13.07 -18.60
C CYS A 41 1.24 -14.24 -19.51
N SER A 42 2.23 -14.02 -20.37
CA SER A 42 2.75 -15.01 -21.34
C SER A 42 4.12 -15.58 -20.94
N GLY A 43 4.61 -15.25 -19.74
CA GLY A 43 5.95 -15.63 -19.28
C GLY A 43 7.10 -14.80 -19.88
N SER A 44 6.80 -13.75 -20.66
CA SER A 44 7.77 -12.80 -21.19
C SER A 44 7.26 -11.36 -21.10
N ILE A 45 8.19 -10.40 -21.15
CA ILE A 45 7.86 -8.97 -21.28
C ILE A 45 7.13 -8.76 -22.60
N ASP A 46 5.97 -8.14 -22.55
CA ASP A 46 5.09 -7.88 -23.70
C ASP A 46 4.49 -6.47 -23.56
N PRO A 47 4.41 -5.67 -24.64
CA PRO A 47 3.79 -4.34 -24.58
C PRO A 47 2.33 -4.32 -24.10
N ASN A 48 1.65 -5.46 -24.15
CA ASN A 48 0.27 -5.63 -23.70
C ASN A 48 0.17 -6.16 -22.26
N ASN A 49 1.29 -6.47 -21.60
CA ASN A 49 1.25 -6.86 -20.20
C ASN A 49 0.70 -5.70 -19.34
N PRO A 50 -0.15 -5.99 -18.34
CA PRO A 50 -0.57 -4.99 -17.37
C PRO A 50 0.64 -4.45 -16.61
N ILE A 51 0.74 -3.12 -16.54
CA ILE A 51 1.80 -2.43 -15.81
C ILE A 51 1.18 -1.47 -14.79
N ALA A 52 1.60 -1.60 -13.54
CA ALA A 52 1.44 -0.57 -12.51
C ALA A 52 2.76 0.16 -12.33
N GLN A 53 2.73 1.48 -12.11
CA GLN A 53 3.93 2.27 -11.89
C GLN A 53 3.63 3.52 -11.07
N GLY A 54 4.66 4.06 -10.42
CA GLY A 54 4.47 5.24 -9.59
C GLY A 54 5.77 5.89 -9.13
N GLN A 55 5.60 6.89 -8.28
CA GLN A 55 6.68 7.55 -7.56
C GLN A 55 6.49 7.35 -6.06
N ILE A 56 7.59 7.20 -5.34
CA ILE A 56 7.61 7.07 -3.88
C ILE A 56 8.72 7.92 -3.30
N GLN A 57 8.49 8.48 -2.12
CA GLN A 57 9.46 9.26 -1.37
C GLN A 57 9.27 8.94 0.12
N ARG A 58 10.37 8.71 0.85
CA ARG A 58 10.30 8.65 2.31
C ARG A 58 10.22 10.05 2.88
N VAL A 59 9.20 10.31 3.69
CA VAL A 59 9.02 11.57 4.41
C VAL A 59 9.60 11.49 5.82
N VAL A 60 9.87 12.63 6.45
CA VAL A 60 10.48 12.72 7.79
C VAL A 60 9.73 13.73 8.67
N GLU A 61 9.88 13.63 9.98
CA GLU A 61 9.00 14.33 10.94
C GLU A 61 8.91 15.88 10.87
N PRO A 62 9.79 16.70 10.27
CA PRO A 62 9.43 18.10 10.05
C PRO A 62 8.56 18.34 8.80
N THR A 63 8.45 17.37 7.88
CA THR A 63 7.68 17.50 6.64
C THR A 63 6.25 17.00 6.76
N LEU A 64 5.87 16.44 7.91
CA LEU A 64 4.52 15.97 8.17
C LEU A 64 3.69 17.10 8.77
N ASP A 65 2.45 17.25 8.28
CA ASP A 65 1.49 18.22 8.81
C ASP A 65 0.93 17.82 10.19
N VAL A 66 1.22 16.59 10.63
CA VAL A 66 0.82 16.02 11.92
C VAL A 66 2.02 15.32 12.57
N SER A 67 2.09 15.29 13.90
CA SER A 67 3.13 14.52 14.60
C SER A 67 2.67 13.07 14.82
N PRO A 68 3.37 12.06 14.25
CA PRO A 68 3.17 10.62 14.50
C PRO A 68 3.11 10.22 15.97
N SER A 69 3.80 10.96 16.82
CA SER A 69 3.96 10.65 18.25
C SER A 69 2.65 10.60 19.04
N SER A 70 1.56 11.19 18.56
CA SER A 70 0.29 11.17 19.28
C SER A 70 -0.54 9.91 19.02
N VAL A 71 -0.63 9.40 17.79
CA VAL A 71 -1.53 8.26 17.46
C VAL A 71 -0.79 6.93 17.39
N VAL A 72 0.43 6.89 16.82
CA VAL A 72 1.23 5.66 16.74
C VAL A 72 1.68 5.20 18.12
N ALA A 73 1.96 6.13 19.04
CA ALA A 73 2.30 5.81 20.42
C ALA A 73 1.07 5.39 21.26
N GLN A 74 -0.14 5.82 20.89
CA GLN A 74 -1.38 5.41 21.56
C GLN A 74 -1.84 4.02 21.13
N HIS A 75 -1.53 3.61 19.89
CA HIS A 75 -1.89 2.30 19.34
C HIS A 75 -0.67 1.59 18.74
N PRO A 76 0.26 1.11 19.60
CA PRO A 76 1.45 0.39 19.16
C PRO A 76 1.13 -1.01 18.57
N GLY A 77 -0.13 -1.47 18.67
CA GLY A 77 -0.62 -2.74 18.14
C GLY A 77 -1.95 -2.60 17.38
N GLU A 78 -2.27 -3.62 16.58
CA GLU A 78 -3.52 -3.77 15.81
C GLU A 78 -4.48 -4.74 16.53
N ASP A 79 -4.64 -4.56 17.84
CA ASP A 79 -5.35 -5.54 18.69
C ASP A 79 -6.86 -5.55 18.42
N SER A 80 -7.38 -4.50 17.81
CA SER A 80 -8.76 -4.44 17.32
C SER A 80 -8.87 -3.67 16.00
N VAL A 81 -9.87 -4.06 15.18
CA VAL A 81 -10.21 -3.34 13.93
C VAL A 81 -10.52 -1.87 14.18
N SER A 82 -11.06 -1.50 15.34
CA SER A 82 -11.31 -0.10 15.68
C SER A 82 -10.02 0.72 15.79
N GLU A 83 -8.95 0.15 16.36
CA GLU A 83 -7.65 0.81 16.47
C GLU A 83 -6.94 0.88 15.12
N VAL A 84 -7.06 -0.17 14.29
CA VAL A 84 -6.62 -0.15 12.90
C VAL A 84 -7.25 1.03 12.17
N LEU A 85 -8.57 1.18 12.24
CA LEU A 85 -9.28 2.26 11.54
C LEU A 85 -8.87 3.65 12.04
N ALA A 86 -8.63 3.81 13.35
CA ALA A 86 -8.10 5.06 13.90
C ALA A 86 -6.71 5.40 13.33
N ARG A 87 -5.86 4.38 13.15
CA ARG A 87 -4.52 4.55 12.57
C ARG A 87 -4.55 4.84 11.07
N VAL A 88 -5.44 4.18 10.31
CA VAL A 88 -5.70 4.49 8.90
C VAL A 88 -6.12 5.95 8.76
N GLU A 89 -7.03 6.42 9.60
CA GLU A 89 -7.52 7.80 9.54
C GLU A 89 -6.43 8.83 9.88
N PHE A 90 -5.56 8.51 10.83
CA PHE A 90 -4.39 9.33 11.12
C PHE A 90 -3.48 9.45 9.89
N TYR A 91 -3.12 8.34 9.25
CA TYR A 91 -2.27 8.36 8.07
C TYR A 91 -2.92 9.07 6.88
N ARG A 92 -4.25 8.93 6.69
CA ARG A 92 -5.00 9.71 5.69
C ARG A 92 -4.86 11.22 5.93
N HIS A 93 -5.08 11.68 7.16
CA HIS A 93 -4.91 13.10 7.51
C HIS A 93 -3.46 13.59 7.36
N ALA A 94 -2.49 12.72 7.57
CA ALA A 94 -1.08 13.01 7.43
C ALA A 94 -0.59 13.05 5.97
N ASN A 95 -1.46 12.78 4.99
CA ASN A 95 -1.09 12.52 3.59
C ASN A 95 -0.09 11.34 3.43
N LEU A 96 -0.09 10.40 4.38
CA LEU A 96 0.72 9.18 4.42
C LEU A 96 -0.05 8.02 3.79
N TRP A 97 -0.35 8.16 2.50
CA TRP A 97 -1.25 7.22 1.81
C TRP A 97 -0.70 5.79 1.76
N TYR A 98 0.61 5.61 1.61
CA TYR A 98 1.25 4.29 1.56
C TYR A 98 1.15 3.56 2.91
N GLU A 99 1.27 4.29 4.02
CA GLU A 99 1.11 3.77 5.37
C GLU A 99 -0.36 3.44 5.66
N ALA A 100 -1.29 4.29 5.20
CA ALA A 100 -2.73 4.04 5.33
C ALA A 100 -3.16 2.75 4.61
N ILE A 101 -2.72 2.55 3.37
CA ILE A 101 -3.07 1.36 2.58
C ILE A 101 -2.41 0.10 3.12
N GLU A 102 -1.17 0.20 3.63
CA GLU A 102 -0.46 -0.94 4.23
C GLU A 102 -1.17 -1.45 5.50
N VAL A 103 -1.52 -0.56 6.42
CA VAL A 103 -2.27 -0.92 7.64
C VAL A 103 -3.62 -1.56 7.27
N LEU A 104 -4.34 -0.95 6.33
CA LEU A 104 -5.65 -1.45 5.95
C LEU A 104 -5.58 -2.79 5.21
N ALA A 105 -4.59 -2.96 4.31
CA ALA A 105 -4.34 -4.21 3.61
C ALA A 105 -4.01 -5.36 4.59
N THR A 106 -3.15 -5.08 5.56
CA THR A 106 -2.78 -6.04 6.61
C THR A 106 -4.00 -6.46 7.42
N ALA A 107 -4.84 -5.49 7.83
CA ALA A 107 -6.06 -5.78 8.55
C ALA A 107 -7.06 -6.61 7.74
N ARG A 108 -7.23 -6.34 6.43
CA ARG A 108 -8.11 -7.14 5.56
C ARG A 108 -7.63 -8.58 5.39
N GLN A 109 -6.32 -8.81 5.39
CA GLN A 109 -5.75 -10.17 5.35
C GLN A 109 -5.95 -10.90 6.69
N ALA A 110 -5.85 -10.19 7.82
CA ALA A 110 -6.02 -10.76 9.15
C ALA A 110 -7.50 -10.99 9.53
N TYR A 111 -8.41 -10.12 9.06
CA TYR A 111 -9.83 -10.11 9.40
C TYR A 111 -10.69 -10.09 8.13
N PRO A 112 -10.64 -11.13 7.27
CA PRO A 112 -11.28 -11.12 5.95
C PRO A 112 -12.82 -11.08 5.99
N GLU A 113 -13.43 -11.38 7.13
CA GLU A 113 -14.89 -11.37 7.32
C GLU A 113 -15.40 -10.09 8.03
N ASP A 114 -14.51 -9.15 8.37
CA ASP A 114 -14.90 -7.90 9.04
C ASP A 114 -15.27 -6.82 8.03
N ASP A 115 -16.57 -6.68 7.80
CA ASP A 115 -17.19 -5.74 6.85
C ASP A 115 -16.90 -4.26 7.14
N ARG A 116 -16.47 -3.92 8.37
CA ARG A 116 -16.06 -2.55 8.71
C ARG A 116 -14.83 -2.09 7.93
N LEU A 117 -14.08 -3.00 7.33
CA LEU A 117 -12.90 -2.72 6.51
C LEU A 117 -13.25 -2.40 5.04
N ASP A 118 -14.48 -2.63 4.58
CA ASP A 118 -14.86 -2.52 3.16
C ASP A 118 -15.00 -1.08 2.67
N ALA A 119 -15.70 -0.24 3.43
CA ALA A 119 -15.86 1.17 3.07
C ALA A 119 -14.52 1.93 3.13
N PRO A 120 -13.71 1.83 4.21
CA PRO A 120 -12.38 2.45 4.25
C PRO A 120 -11.48 2.01 3.10
N TRP A 121 -11.58 0.75 2.68
CA TRP A 121 -10.78 0.21 1.57
C TRP A 121 -11.19 0.83 0.25
N SER A 122 -12.49 0.83 -0.04
CA SER A 122 -13.03 1.42 -1.27
C SER A 122 -12.71 2.90 -1.36
N GLU A 123 -12.92 3.66 -0.28
CA GLU A 123 -12.61 5.09 -0.21
C GLU A 123 -11.13 5.38 -0.45
N LEU A 124 -10.23 4.59 0.15
CA LEU A 124 -8.79 4.81 0.03
C LEU A 124 -8.27 4.52 -1.40
N LEU A 125 -8.84 3.50 -2.05
CA LEU A 125 -8.56 3.20 -3.46
C LEU A 125 -9.12 4.26 -4.39
N GLU A 126 -10.35 4.72 -4.16
CA GLU A 126 -10.98 5.78 -4.95
C GLU A 126 -10.18 7.10 -4.90
N LEU A 127 -9.66 7.46 -3.72
CA LEU A 127 -8.76 8.61 -3.55
C LEU A 127 -7.47 8.48 -4.37
N ALA A 128 -6.98 7.26 -4.57
CA ALA A 128 -5.83 6.98 -5.42
C ALA A 128 -6.18 6.92 -6.91
N GLY A 129 -7.45 7.16 -7.28
CA GLY A 129 -7.95 6.99 -8.65
C GLY A 129 -8.06 5.54 -9.08
N ILE A 130 -7.96 4.60 -8.13
CA ILE A 130 -8.12 3.17 -8.35
C ILE A 130 -9.59 2.86 -8.09
N GLN A 131 -10.38 2.77 -9.14
CA GLN A 131 -11.76 2.29 -8.99
C GLN A 131 -11.70 0.83 -8.52
N PRO A 132 -12.50 0.44 -7.51
CA PRO A 132 -12.69 -0.97 -7.21
C PRO A 132 -13.03 -1.67 -8.52
N LEU A 133 -12.31 -2.73 -8.85
CA LEU A 133 -12.73 -3.60 -9.94
C LEU A 133 -14.08 -4.14 -9.51
N GLY A 134 -15.15 -3.53 -10.03
CA GLY A 134 -16.50 -4.01 -9.81
C GLY A 134 -16.51 -5.49 -10.16
N LEU A 135 -17.07 -6.30 -9.27
CA LEU A 135 -17.50 -7.64 -9.63
C LEU A 135 -18.35 -7.46 -10.89
N ALA A 136 -17.80 -7.87 -12.03
CA ALA A 136 -18.54 -7.91 -13.27
C ALA A 136 -19.76 -8.81 -13.00
N ASN A 137 -20.94 -8.21 -13.00
CA ASN A 137 -22.21 -8.93 -13.04
C ASN A 137 -22.33 -9.70 -14.36
#